data_AF-A0A963XCL1-F1
#
_entry.id   AF-A0A963XCL1-F1
#
_cell.length_a   1.000
_cell.length_b   1.000
_cell.length_c   1.000
_cell.angle_alpha   90.00
_cell.angle_beta   90.00
_cell.angle_gamma   90.00
#
_symmetry.space_group_name_H-M   'P 1'
#
loop_
_entity.id
_entity.type
_entity.pdbx_description
1 polymer ?
#
loop_
_entity_poly.entity_id
_entity_poly.type
_entity_poly.pdbx_seq_one_letter_code
_entity_poly.pdbx_strand_id
1 'polypeptide(L)'
;MNDARNPSTESTAPQTRAGFAIGGMTCAACAARVESALRHVDGVTSANVNLALERADVLFDAARTGPAALAAAVDDIGYQATPVDDDLAARGIDHAAVARRDGIHVAWSALLAAPLIAQMVSHFAGVPFHLPPWFEFALAIPVQFYFGWRFYAGAFKALRSGSANMDVLVALGTSAAFALSAYRVFTGGGALYFESAAVIVTLVLFGKWLESRAKRGTTAAIRVLMTLRPETARVRRAGEDREVPIADVRLHDIVVVRPGERIPVDGIVIEGESDCDESMLTGESLPVERHRGDRVIGGAINGVGLLIVRAGAVGRDTTLAKIIRVVEAAQSGKAPVQRLVDKISAIFVPMVMGLAALAAVGWWAIGGTPDQIFASAIAVLVIACPCALGLATPAALVAGTGAAARAGILIKDIDALERAHHLTTIVFDKTGTLTIGKPQVTQADFATGDPDTILSIVASAQTASEHPLAQAVIAFARTKNVKFSTVHDFKSITGQGISARVLGHDVLVGNEALMRSRAIALPAQAPPVDGTTRVYAAVGGALAATFIIADEVRPESRSAVAALAAAGLRSILLSGDHPATAARIGGSV
;
A
#
# COMPACT_ATOMS: atom_id res chain seq x y z
N MET A 1 1.46 -18.06 -57.13
CA MET A 1 2.80 -17.54 -56.81
C MET A 1 2.61 -16.54 -55.67
N ASN A 2 2.49 -17.06 -54.44
CA ASN A 2 2.24 -16.27 -53.23
C ASN A 2 3.23 -16.77 -52.18
N ASP A 3 4.18 -15.91 -51.85
CA ASP A 3 5.33 -16.18 -51.01
C ASP A 3 4.93 -15.96 -49.54
N ALA A 4 4.80 -17.05 -48.78
CA ALA A 4 4.53 -17.03 -47.36
C ALA A 4 5.83 -16.71 -46.61
N ARG A 5 5.98 -15.46 -46.13
CA ARG A 5 7.03 -15.12 -45.16
C ARG A 5 6.60 -15.53 -43.76
N ASN A 6 7.33 -16.51 -43.25
CA ASN A 6 7.32 -16.99 -41.87
C ASN A 6 7.63 -15.83 -40.89
N PRO A 7 6.84 -15.60 -39.82
CA PRO A 7 7.24 -14.69 -38.76
C PRO A 7 8.40 -15.31 -37.96
N SER A 8 9.48 -14.55 -37.84
CA SER A 8 10.67 -14.89 -37.07
C SER A 8 10.34 -15.25 -35.62
N THR A 9 10.75 -16.45 -35.22
CA THR A 9 10.88 -16.87 -33.83
C THR A 9 11.93 -16.00 -33.12
N GLU A 10 11.49 -14.96 -32.41
CA GLU A 10 12.30 -14.32 -31.37
C GLU A 10 12.49 -15.33 -30.23
N SER A 11 13.72 -15.83 -30.10
CA SER A 11 14.17 -16.65 -28.99
C SER A 11 14.11 -15.81 -27.70
N THR A 12 13.06 -15.96 -26.90
CA THR A 12 12.97 -15.40 -25.55
C THR A 12 13.96 -16.13 -24.64
N ALA A 13 15.15 -15.55 -24.47
CA ALA A 13 16.11 -16.00 -23.45
C ALA A 13 15.45 -15.99 -22.05
N PRO A 14 15.82 -16.93 -21.15
CA PRO A 14 15.22 -17.03 -19.83
C PRO A 14 15.52 -15.79 -18.98
N GLN A 15 14.53 -14.91 -18.85
CA GLN A 15 14.63 -13.74 -17.98
C GLN A 15 14.61 -14.18 -16.52
N THR A 16 15.59 -13.69 -15.76
CA THR A 16 15.74 -13.94 -14.33
C THR A 16 15.46 -12.65 -13.56
N ARG A 17 14.87 -12.78 -12.37
CA ARG A 17 14.49 -11.64 -11.54
C ARG A 17 15.21 -11.67 -10.20
N ALA A 18 15.92 -10.60 -9.86
CA ALA A 18 16.59 -10.44 -8.57
C ALA A 18 16.11 -9.19 -7.83
N GLY A 19 16.00 -9.31 -6.50
CA GLY A 19 15.76 -8.20 -5.58
C GLY A 19 17.05 -7.79 -4.88
N PHE A 20 17.22 -6.49 -4.65
CA PHE A 20 18.37 -5.94 -3.95
C PHE A 20 17.89 -4.97 -2.87
N ALA A 21 18.44 -5.06 -1.66
CA ALA A 21 18.34 -4.02 -0.66
C ALA A 21 19.38 -2.95 -1.01
N ILE A 22 18.94 -1.71 -1.14
CA ILE A 22 19.76 -0.59 -1.57
C ILE A 22 19.99 0.37 -0.40
N GLY A 23 21.19 0.32 0.16
CA GLY A 23 21.63 1.21 1.23
C GLY A 23 22.04 2.60 0.74
N GLY A 24 21.69 3.63 1.53
CA GLY A 24 22.18 5.01 1.34
C GLY A 24 21.36 5.86 0.39
N MET A 25 20.15 5.44 0.02
CA MET A 25 19.19 6.28 -0.70
C MET A 25 18.46 7.23 0.26
N THR A 26 18.67 8.53 0.10
CA THR A 26 18.08 9.57 0.97
C THR A 26 17.00 10.40 0.29
N CYS A 27 16.81 10.24 -1.02
CA CYS A 27 15.83 10.99 -1.79
C CYS A 27 15.41 10.26 -3.07
N ALA A 28 14.36 10.74 -3.73
CA ALA A 28 13.83 10.15 -4.96
C ALA A 28 14.82 10.23 -6.14
N ALA A 29 15.67 11.27 -6.17
CA ALA A 29 16.76 11.37 -7.14
C ALA A 29 17.80 10.25 -6.97
N CYS A 30 18.10 9.82 -5.73
CA CYS A 30 18.95 8.66 -5.47
C CYS A 30 18.31 7.39 -6.06
N ALA A 31 17.03 7.15 -5.77
CA ALA A 31 16.31 5.97 -6.28
C ALA A 31 16.21 5.97 -7.81
N ALA A 32 15.88 7.10 -8.44
CA ALA A 32 15.82 7.23 -9.90
C ALA A 32 17.17 6.97 -10.57
N ARG A 33 18.27 7.30 -9.89
CA ARG A 33 19.62 7.07 -10.40
C ARG A 33 20.02 5.61 -10.28
N VAL A 34 19.74 4.96 -9.16
CA VAL A 34 19.93 3.51 -9.00
C VAL A 34 19.10 2.77 -10.06
N GLU A 35 17.86 3.19 -10.29
CA GLU A 35 16.99 2.65 -11.33
C GLU A 35 17.58 2.83 -12.73
N SER A 36 18.10 4.03 -13.03
CA SER A 36 18.75 4.33 -14.31
C SER A 36 20.05 3.52 -14.49
N ALA A 37 20.92 3.46 -13.49
CA ALA A 37 22.17 2.71 -13.54
C ALA A 37 21.92 1.22 -13.78
N LEU A 38 20.95 0.64 -13.08
CA LEU A 38 20.52 -0.74 -13.30
C LEU A 38 19.98 -0.96 -14.72
N ARG A 39 19.19 -0.02 -15.27
CA ARG A 39 18.69 -0.11 -16.66
C ARG A 39 19.79 0.00 -17.73
N HIS A 40 20.90 0.66 -17.42
CA HIS A 40 22.03 0.79 -18.35
C HIS A 40 22.98 -0.42 -18.31
N VAL A 41 22.81 -1.35 -17.36
CA VAL A 41 23.57 -2.60 -17.37
C VAL A 41 23.09 -3.48 -18.52
N ASP A 42 24.03 -3.88 -19.36
CA ASP A 42 23.75 -4.64 -20.57
C ASP A 42 23.16 -6.02 -20.21
N GLY A 43 21.98 -6.33 -20.76
CA GLY A 43 21.19 -7.51 -20.38
C GLY A 43 20.07 -7.25 -19.37
N VAL A 44 19.90 -6.03 -18.84
CA VAL A 44 18.73 -5.67 -18.02
C VAL A 44 17.54 -5.30 -18.91
N THR A 45 16.41 -5.97 -18.73
CA THR A 45 15.15 -5.67 -19.42
C THR A 45 14.34 -4.62 -18.70
N SER A 46 14.31 -4.67 -17.37
CA SER A 46 13.68 -3.62 -16.56
C SER A 46 14.29 -3.56 -15.16
N ALA A 47 14.36 -2.36 -14.60
CA ALA A 47 14.67 -2.15 -13.18
C ALA A 47 13.67 -1.15 -12.61
N ASN A 48 13.23 -1.41 -11.38
CA ASN A 48 12.35 -0.55 -10.62
C ASN A 48 12.88 -0.44 -9.19
N VAL A 49 12.89 0.77 -8.62
CA VAL A 49 13.49 1.05 -7.32
C VAL A 49 12.48 1.73 -6.42
N ASN A 50 12.18 1.10 -5.30
CA ASN A 50 11.31 1.60 -4.27
C ASN A 50 12.14 2.25 -3.16
N LEU A 51 12.08 3.59 -3.09
CA LEU A 51 12.78 4.36 -2.05
C LEU A 51 12.26 4.05 -0.65
N ALA A 52 10.95 3.86 -0.48
CA ALA A 52 10.34 3.65 0.83
C ALA A 52 10.71 2.30 1.44
N LEU A 53 10.92 1.30 0.59
CA LEU A 53 11.35 -0.05 0.98
C LEU A 53 12.87 -0.25 0.88
N GLU A 54 13.61 0.80 0.50
CA GLU A 54 15.05 0.71 0.23
C GLU A 54 15.41 -0.50 -0.65
N ARG A 55 14.62 -0.74 -1.71
CA ARG A 55 14.70 -1.98 -2.50
C ARG A 55 14.70 -1.71 -4.01
N ALA A 56 15.44 -2.50 -4.78
CA ALA A 56 15.38 -2.56 -6.23
C ALA A 56 14.94 -3.94 -6.71
N ASP A 57 14.04 -4.00 -7.67
CA ASP A 57 13.64 -5.21 -8.38
C ASP A 57 14.08 -5.12 -9.83
N VAL A 58 14.88 -6.09 -10.27
CA VAL A 58 15.53 -6.09 -11.59
C VAL A 58 15.18 -7.36 -12.35
N LEU A 59 14.71 -7.20 -13.59
CA LEU A 59 14.54 -8.27 -14.58
C LEU A 59 15.69 -8.20 -15.57
N PHE A 60 16.44 -9.28 -15.70
CA PHE A 60 17.63 -9.35 -16.53
C PHE A 60 17.81 -10.72 -17.19
N ASP A 61 18.55 -10.75 -18.28
CA ASP A 61 18.95 -11.96 -18.96
C ASP A 61 20.16 -12.60 -18.25
N ALA A 62 19.96 -13.79 -17.66
CA ALA A 62 20.99 -14.50 -16.92
C ALA A 62 22.18 -14.94 -17.78
N ALA A 63 22.04 -14.97 -19.11
CA ALA A 63 23.15 -15.25 -20.02
C ALA A 63 24.07 -14.03 -20.23
N ARG A 64 23.58 -12.81 -19.96
CA ARG A 64 24.29 -11.55 -20.23
C ARG A 64 24.76 -10.82 -18.99
N THR A 65 24.04 -10.94 -17.88
CA THR A 65 24.40 -10.29 -16.61
C THR A 65 23.96 -11.12 -15.41
N GLY A 66 24.47 -10.78 -14.23
CA GLY A 66 24.20 -11.52 -12.99
C GLY A 66 24.13 -10.61 -11.77
N PRO A 67 23.67 -11.13 -10.62
CA PRO A 67 23.42 -10.30 -9.43
C PRO A 67 24.65 -9.53 -8.93
N ALA A 68 25.84 -10.11 -9.05
CA ALA A 68 27.09 -9.44 -8.65
C ALA A 68 27.43 -8.24 -9.55
N ALA A 69 27.19 -8.33 -10.86
CA ALA A 69 27.42 -7.22 -11.79
C ALA A 69 26.40 -6.09 -11.59
N LEU A 70 25.15 -6.44 -11.28
CA LEU A 70 24.11 -5.48 -10.92
C LEU A 70 24.43 -4.77 -9.60
N ALA A 71 24.92 -5.49 -8.59
CA ALA A 71 25.35 -4.90 -7.33
C ALA A 71 26.53 -3.94 -7.53
N ALA A 72 27.55 -4.37 -8.30
CA ALA A 72 28.70 -3.53 -8.63
C ALA A 72 28.30 -2.23 -9.37
N ALA A 73 27.35 -2.30 -10.30
CA ALA A 73 26.85 -1.12 -11.01
C ALA A 73 26.18 -0.10 -10.07
N VAL A 74 25.57 -0.56 -8.97
CA VAL A 74 24.99 0.30 -7.93
C VAL A 74 26.07 0.83 -6.98
N ASP A 75 27.07 0.01 -6.63
CA ASP A 75 28.23 0.42 -5.84
C ASP A 75 29.06 1.51 -6.54
N ASP A 76 29.22 1.43 -7.86
CA ASP A 76 30.01 2.38 -8.67
C ASP A 76 29.44 3.81 -8.69
N ILE A 77 28.11 3.92 -8.56
CA ILE A 77 27.39 5.20 -8.43
C ILE A 77 27.24 5.64 -6.95
N GLY A 78 27.84 4.89 -6.02
CA GLY A 78 27.99 5.26 -4.61
C GLY A 78 26.84 4.84 -3.70
N TYR A 79 26.08 3.80 -4.03
CA TYR A 79 25.05 3.20 -3.16
C TYR A 79 25.39 1.75 -2.89
N GLN A 80 24.96 1.18 -1.77
CA GLN A 80 25.25 -0.22 -1.46
C GLN A 80 24.13 -1.11 -1.94
N ALA A 81 24.41 -2.11 -2.78
CA ALA A 81 23.40 -3.09 -3.20
C ALA A 81 23.70 -4.48 -2.65
N THR A 82 22.85 -4.95 -1.73
CA THR A 82 22.95 -6.30 -1.19
C THR A 82 21.87 -7.17 -1.83
N PRO A 83 22.21 -8.31 -2.47
CA PRO A 83 21.20 -9.24 -2.95
C PRO A 83 20.30 -9.68 -1.80
N VAL A 84 18.99 -9.57 -1.98
CA VAL A 84 18.02 -10.03 -0.98
C VAL A 84 17.41 -11.31 -1.51
N ASP A 85 17.68 -12.41 -0.83
CA ASP A 85 16.78 -13.57 -0.89
C ASP A 85 15.49 -13.15 -0.17
N ASP A 86 14.37 -13.27 -0.89
CA ASP A 86 13.07 -12.61 -0.61
C ASP A 86 12.49 -12.86 0.80
N ASP A 87 13.04 -13.79 1.58
CA ASP A 87 12.61 -14.08 2.95
C ASP A 87 13.22 -13.16 4.03
N LEU A 88 14.29 -12.41 3.73
CA LEU A 88 14.85 -11.42 4.65
C LEU A 88 14.02 -10.13 4.73
N ALA A 89 13.08 -9.91 3.80
CA ALA A 89 12.11 -8.80 3.86
C ALA A 89 11.15 -8.92 5.08
N ALA A 90 11.04 -10.10 5.68
CA ALA A 90 10.25 -10.33 6.90
C ALA A 90 10.96 -9.86 8.17
N ARG A 91 12.28 -9.63 8.15
CA ARG A 91 12.99 -9.01 9.27
C ARG A 91 12.85 -7.51 9.15
N GLY A 92 11.71 -7.01 9.61
CA GLY A 92 11.42 -5.59 9.70
C GLY A 92 12.62 -4.85 10.27
N ILE A 93 13.27 -4.04 9.43
CA ILE A 93 14.14 -2.97 9.92
C ILE A 93 13.22 -2.16 10.84
N ASP A 94 13.62 -2.01 12.10
CA ASP A 94 12.87 -1.27 13.09
C ASP A 94 12.87 0.22 12.71
N HIS A 95 11.98 0.59 11.78
CA HIS A 95 11.86 1.93 11.22
C HIS A 95 11.55 2.96 12.32
N ALA A 96 11.03 2.52 13.47
CA ALA A 96 10.84 3.37 14.64
C ALA A 96 12.17 3.80 15.28
N ALA A 97 13.17 2.91 15.32
CA ALA A 97 14.50 3.20 15.86
C ALA A 97 15.28 4.19 14.97
N VAL A 98 15.19 4.06 13.63
CA VAL A 98 15.78 4.99 12.66
C VAL A 98 15.10 6.36 12.73
N ALA A 99 13.76 6.40 12.80
CA ALA A 99 13.01 7.66 12.90
C ALA A 99 13.28 8.45 14.18
N ARG A 100 13.53 7.75 15.30
CA ARG A 100 13.92 8.37 16.57
C ARG A 100 15.30 8.99 16.48
N ARG A 101 16.25 8.35 15.76
CA ARG A 101 17.59 8.90 15.52
C ARG A 101 17.53 10.19 14.70
N ASP A 102 16.79 10.22 13.59
CA ASP A 102 16.71 11.42 12.73
C ASP A 102 16.16 12.66 13.47
N GLY A 103 15.12 12.47 14.30
CA GLY A 103 14.58 13.56 15.11
C GLY A 103 15.57 14.08 16.16
N ILE A 104 16.33 13.17 16.77
CA ILE A 104 17.39 13.53 17.72
C ILE A 104 18.50 14.33 17.01
N HIS A 105 18.90 13.95 15.79
CA HIS A 105 19.92 14.67 15.02
C HIS A 105 19.48 16.11 14.71
N VAL A 106 18.22 16.34 14.34
CA VAL A 106 17.69 17.70 14.11
C VAL A 106 17.68 18.52 15.40
N ALA A 107 17.25 17.92 16.51
CA ALA A 107 17.19 18.61 17.80
C ALA A 107 18.59 19.06 18.27
N TRP A 108 19.61 18.21 18.14
CA TRP A 108 20.99 18.58 18.48
C TRP A 108 21.57 19.63 17.54
N SER A 109 21.30 19.54 16.23
CA SER A 109 21.70 20.58 15.27
C SER A 109 21.07 21.94 15.63
N ALA A 110 19.78 21.94 15.97
CA ALA A 110 19.06 23.15 16.37
C ALA A 110 19.57 23.72 17.69
N LEU A 111 19.91 22.86 18.67
CA LEU A 111 20.48 23.30 19.94
C LEU A 111 21.83 24.00 19.75
N LEU A 112 22.70 23.45 18.89
CA LEU A 112 24.00 24.05 18.58
C LEU A 112 23.90 25.32 17.72
N ALA A 113 22.87 25.41 16.87
CA ALA A 113 22.59 26.62 16.09
C ALA A 113 21.86 27.71 16.89
N ALA A 114 21.22 27.38 18.01
CA ALA A 114 20.41 28.33 18.78
C ALA A 114 21.17 29.58 19.28
N PRO A 115 22.42 29.48 19.80
CA PRO A 115 23.19 30.67 20.16
C PRO A 115 23.48 31.59 18.97
N LEU A 116 23.73 31.02 17.78
CA LEU A 116 23.96 31.79 16.55
C LEU A 116 22.68 32.48 16.07
N ILE A 117 21.52 31.81 16.20
CA ILE A 117 20.21 32.42 15.92
C ILE A 117 19.92 33.56 16.91
N ALA A 118 20.24 33.36 18.20
CA ALA A 118 20.06 34.38 19.22
C ALA A 118 20.90 35.64 18.91
N GLN A 119 22.14 35.46 18.44
CA GLN A 119 22.99 36.55 17.94
C GLN A 119 22.38 37.28 16.74
N MET A 120 21.83 36.54 15.77
CA MET A 120 21.17 37.14 14.61
C MET A 120 19.94 37.98 15.03
N VAL A 121 19.14 37.47 15.97
CA VAL A 121 17.95 38.16 16.51
C VAL A 121 18.34 39.38 17.34
N SER A 122 19.38 39.29 18.17
CA SER A 122 19.85 40.43 18.96
C SER A 122 20.39 41.55 18.08
N HIS A 123 21.14 41.22 17.02
CA HIS A 123 21.60 42.18 16.04
C HIS A 123 20.43 42.91 15.36
N PHE A 124 19.39 42.18 14.95
CA PHE A 124 18.16 42.76 14.38
C PHE A 124 17.40 43.65 15.38
N ALA A 125 17.36 43.25 16.66
CA ALA A 125 16.72 44.00 17.73
C ALA A 125 17.54 45.21 18.23
N GLY A 126 18.74 45.44 17.68
CA GLY A 126 19.65 46.52 18.11
C GLY A 126 20.30 46.27 19.47
N VAL A 127 20.27 45.03 19.98
CA VAL A 127 20.87 44.64 21.26
C VAL A 127 22.32 44.20 21.03
N PRO A 128 23.32 44.74 21.77
CA PRO A 128 24.74 44.43 21.57
C PRO A 128 25.11 43.08 22.20
N PHE A 129 24.56 41.99 21.67
CA PHE A 129 24.96 40.63 22.00
C PHE A 129 25.74 40.05 20.81
N HIS A 130 27.01 39.75 21.07
CA HIS A 130 27.94 39.18 20.10
C HIS A 130 28.67 38.02 20.75
N LEU A 131 28.65 36.86 20.11
CA LEU A 131 29.43 35.72 20.56
C LEU A 131 30.92 35.96 20.21
N PRO A 132 31.85 35.45 21.02
CA PRO A 132 33.26 35.45 20.65
C PRO A 132 33.45 34.69 19.33
N PRO A 133 34.26 35.20 18.38
CA PRO A 133 34.50 34.56 17.07
C PRO A 133 34.89 33.08 17.14
N TRP A 134 35.71 32.72 18.14
CA TRP A 134 36.12 31.34 18.39
C TRP A 134 34.98 30.44 18.88
N PHE A 135 34.01 31.00 19.59
CA PHE A 135 32.83 30.27 20.05
C PHE A 135 31.86 30.01 18.91
N GLU A 136 31.65 30.99 18.02
CA GLU A 136 30.88 30.79 16.79
C GLU A 136 31.51 29.68 15.92
N PHE A 137 32.83 29.71 15.74
CA PHE A 137 33.57 28.68 15.01
C PHE A 137 33.39 27.29 15.65
N ALA A 138 33.53 27.18 16.97
CA ALA A 138 33.39 25.92 17.69
C ALA A 138 31.97 25.34 17.60
N LEU A 139 30.92 26.18 17.63
CA LEU A 139 29.52 25.74 17.46
C LEU A 139 29.21 25.35 16.01
N ALA A 140 29.76 26.08 15.03
CA ALA A 140 29.48 25.85 13.63
C ALA A 140 30.12 24.56 13.07
N ILE A 141 31.30 24.15 13.58
CA ILE A 141 31.99 22.92 13.15
C ILE A 141 31.10 21.66 13.23
N PRO A 142 30.53 21.28 14.39
CA PRO A 142 29.71 20.07 14.49
C PRO A 142 28.43 20.18 13.66
N VAL A 143 27.81 21.37 13.57
CA VAL A 143 26.65 21.59 12.70
C VAL A 143 27.03 21.35 11.24
N GLN A 144 28.11 21.96 10.77
CA GLN A 144 28.55 21.90 9.38
C GLN A 144 29.02 20.49 8.99
N PHE A 145 29.94 19.89 9.74
CA PHE A 145 30.65 18.68 9.29
C PHE A 145 30.08 17.38 9.84
N TYR A 146 29.48 17.38 11.04
CA TYR A 146 28.87 16.17 11.59
C TYR A 146 27.39 16.07 11.19
N PHE A 147 26.59 17.07 11.55
CA PHE A 147 25.16 17.08 11.18
C PHE A 147 24.95 17.39 9.70
N GLY A 148 25.83 18.16 9.06
CA GLY A 148 25.77 18.46 7.63
C GLY A 148 26.40 17.39 6.73
N TRP A 149 27.09 16.37 7.28
CA TRP A 149 27.81 15.35 6.48
C TRP A 149 26.98 14.72 5.37
N ARG A 150 25.69 14.47 5.64
CA ARG A 150 24.77 13.89 4.66
C ARG A 150 24.72 14.71 3.35
N PHE A 151 24.81 16.04 3.46
CA PHE A 151 24.72 16.95 2.32
C PHE A 151 26.00 16.89 1.49
N TYR A 152 27.17 16.74 2.12
CA TYR A 152 28.42 16.52 1.41
C TYR A 152 28.43 15.17 0.67
N ALA A 153 27.98 14.11 1.35
CA ALA A 153 27.85 12.79 0.73
C ALA A 153 26.86 12.84 -0.46
N GLY A 154 25.71 13.51 -0.29
CA GLY A 154 24.72 13.71 -1.35
C GLY A 154 25.25 14.53 -2.52
N ALA A 155 25.93 15.65 -2.23
CA ALA A 155 26.54 16.52 -3.23
C ALA A 155 27.64 15.80 -4.03
N PHE A 156 28.52 15.07 -3.35
CA PHE A 156 29.58 14.30 -4.00
C PHE A 156 29.01 13.24 -4.94
N LYS A 157 28.01 12.47 -4.49
CA LYS A 157 27.31 11.49 -5.33
C LYS A 157 26.61 12.16 -6.51
N ALA A 158 25.98 13.32 -6.31
CA ALA A 158 25.32 14.07 -7.39
C ALA A 158 26.32 14.55 -8.45
N LEU A 159 27.43 15.17 -8.04
CA LEU A 159 28.46 15.67 -8.95
C LEU A 159 29.17 14.54 -9.70
N ARG A 160 29.53 13.45 -9.02
CA ARG A 160 30.14 12.26 -9.66
C ARG A 160 29.25 11.69 -10.77
N SER A 161 27.94 11.82 -10.62
CA SER A 161 26.95 11.35 -11.57
C SER A 161 26.54 12.37 -12.65
N GLY A 162 27.20 13.53 -12.75
CA GLY A 162 26.89 14.54 -13.77
C GLY A 162 25.59 15.31 -13.55
N SER A 163 25.09 15.40 -12.31
CA SER A 163 23.87 16.15 -11.99
C SER A 163 24.08 17.09 -10.80
N ALA A 164 23.22 18.11 -10.69
CA ALA A 164 23.19 19.02 -9.54
C ALA A 164 21.85 18.89 -8.82
N ASN A 165 21.89 18.76 -7.50
CA ASN A 165 20.70 18.67 -6.64
C ASN A 165 20.79 19.68 -5.49
N MET A 166 19.75 19.73 -4.64
CA MET A 166 19.71 20.64 -3.49
C MET A 166 20.90 20.45 -2.54
N ASP A 167 21.42 19.23 -2.40
CA ASP A 167 22.57 18.95 -1.54
C ASP A 167 23.85 19.65 -2.04
N VAL A 168 24.03 19.78 -3.37
CA VAL A 168 25.16 20.53 -3.96
C VAL A 168 25.11 22.00 -3.58
N LEU A 169 23.93 22.63 -3.66
CA LEU A 169 23.76 24.04 -3.32
C LEU A 169 24.02 24.28 -1.83
N VAL A 170 23.46 23.43 -0.96
CA VAL A 170 23.66 23.50 0.49
C VAL A 170 25.12 23.28 0.84
N ALA A 171 25.75 22.22 0.34
CA ALA A 171 27.16 21.92 0.61
C ALA A 171 28.08 23.05 0.15
N LEU A 172 27.90 23.57 -1.07
CA LEU A 172 28.74 24.64 -1.61
C LEU A 172 28.54 25.96 -0.86
N GLY A 173 27.29 26.41 -0.68
CA GLY A 173 26.98 27.70 -0.07
C GLY A 173 27.40 27.75 1.40
N THR A 174 27.08 26.72 2.18
CA THR A 174 27.43 26.65 3.61
C THR A 174 28.92 26.47 3.80
N SER A 175 29.61 25.72 2.94
CA SER A 175 31.08 25.58 3.00
C SER A 175 31.79 26.88 2.63
N ALA A 176 31.30 27.62 1.63
CA ALA A 176 31.86 28.92 1.27
C ALA A 176 31.72 29.94 2.40
N ALA A 177 30.52 30.02 3.01
CA ALA A 177 30.27 30.85 4.19
C ALA A 177 31.17 30.45 5.38
N PHE A 178 31.27 29.14 5.66
CA PHE A 178 32.11 28.61 6.74
C PHE A 178 33.60 28.89 6.50
N ALA A 179 34.12 28.64 5.30
CA ALA A 179 35.53 28.83 4.97
C ALA A 179 35.95 30.30 5.02
N LEU A 180 35.13 31.22 4.51
CA LEU A 180 35.37 32.66 4.62
C LEU A 180 35.40 33.09 6.09
N SER A 181 34.43 32.63 6.88
CA SER A 181 34.35 32.95 8.31
C SER A 181 35.54 32.39 9.09
N ALA A 182 35.96 31.15 8.80
CA ALA A 182 37.13 30.53 9.41
C ALA A 182 38.39 31.33 9.10
N TYR A 183 38.62 31.69 7.83
CA TYR A 183 39.74 32.53 7.44
C TYR A 183 39.79 33.83 8.26
N ARG A 184 38.63 34.49 8.43
CA ARG A 184 38.48 35.75 9.16
C ARG A 184 38.75 35.65 10.65
N VAL A 185 38.40 34.52 11.28
CA VAL A 185 38.75 34.23 12.68
C VAL A 185 40.27 34.14 12.84
N PHE A 186 40.96 33.47 11.91
CA PHE A 186 42.41 33.33 11.96
C PHE A 186 43.18 34.62 11.60
N THR A 187 42.64 35.46 10.71
CA THR A 187 43.28 36.72 10.31
C THR A 187 42.86 37.93 11.17
N GLY A 188 41.91 37.78 12.08
CA GLY A 188 41.57 38.78 13.09
C GLY A 188 40.73 39.98 12.61
N GLY A 189 39.85 39.83 11.60
CA GLY A 189 38.97 40.92 11.23
C GLY A 189 38.01 40.64 10.07
N GLY A 190 36.85 41.32 10.08
CA GLY A 190 35.78 41.24 9.08
C GLY A 190 34.48 40.64 9.63
N ALA A 191 33.41 40.64 8.83
CA ALA A 191 32.13 40.03 9.20
C ALA A 191 32.22 38.49 9.15
N LEU A 192 31.58 37.82 10.11
CA LEU A 192 31.47 36.37 10.19
C LEU A 192 30.11 35.91 9.67
N TYR A 193 30.08 34.73 9.06
CA TYR A 193 28.90 34.12 8.44
C TYR A 193 28.67 32.68 8.94
N PHE A 194 29.22 32.33 10.10
CA PHE A 194 29.00 31.01 10.73
C PHE A 194 27.52 30.74 11.02
N GLU A 195 26.80 31.78 11.43
CA GLU A 195 25.36 31.78 11.61
C GLU A 195 24.61 31.36 10.33
N SER A 196 24.99 31.90 9.17
CA SER A 196 24.36 31.55 7.89
C SER A 196 24.57 30.07 7.56
N ALA A 197 25.80 29.57 7.70
CA ALA A 197 26.09 28.16 7.44
C ALA A 197 25.31 27.21 8.37
N ALA A 198 25.36 27.46 9.69
CA ALA A 198 24.75 26.59 10.69
C ALA A 198 23.21 26.59 10.64
N VAL A 199 22.59 27.75 10.41
CA VAL A 199 21.13 27.88 10.33
C VAL A 199 20.59 27.19 9.07
N ILE A 200 21.24 27.36 7.92
CA ILE A 200 20.81 26.71 6.67
C ILE A 200 20.87 25.19 6.82
N VAL A 201 22.00 24.64 7.31
CA VAL A 201 22.15 23.19 7.53
C VAL A 201 21.03 22.67 8.43
N THR A 202 20.74 23.37 9.53
CA THR A 202 19.71 23.00 10.51
C THR A 202 18.29 23.05 9.94
N LEU A 203 17.94 24.10 9.18
CA LEU A 203 16.61 24.24 8.59
C LEU A 203 16.35 23.21 7.49
N VAL A 204 17.33 22.95 6.63
CA VAL A 204 17.23 21.90 5.61
C VAL A 204 17.10 20.53 6.27
N LEU A 205 17.83 20.31 7.37
CA LEU A 205 17.69 19.13 8.22
C LEU A 205 16.29 18.91 8.73
N PHE A 206 15.72 19.96 9.31
CA PHE A 206 14.36 19.95 9.84
C PHE A 206 13.33 19.67 8.73
N GLY A 207 13.48 20.29 7.56
CA GLY A 207 12.64 20.03 6.39
C GLY A 207 12.68 18.57 5.94
N LYS A 208 13.88 17.97 5.86
CA LYS A 208 14.06 16.55 5.52
C LYS A 208 13.45 15.60 6.55
N TRP A 209 13.53 15.93 7.83
CA TRP A 209 12.90 15.15 8.89
C TRP A 209 11.36 15.20 8.80
N LEU A 210 10.78 16.37 8.51
CA LEU A 210 9.34 16.50 8.25
C LEU A 210 8.91 15.71 7.01
N GLU A 211 9.69 15.75 5.93
CA GLU A 211 9.46 14.96 4.71
C GLU A 211 9.42 13.46 5.02
N SER A 212 10.43 12.95 5.73
CA SER A 212 10.48 11.55 6.18
C SER A 212 9.30 11.21 7.09
N ARG A 213 8.87 12.13 7.97
CA ARG A 213 7.69 11.92 8.84
C ARG A 213 6.39 11.81 8.08
N ALA A 214 6.18 12.64 7.07
CA ALA A 214 4.98 12.59 6.23
C ALA A 214 4.87 11.28 5.46
N LYS A 215 5.99 10.77 4.93
CA LYS A 215 6.04 9.53 4.12
C LYS A 215 5.74 8.24 4.90
N ARG A 216 5.73 8.26 6.24
CA ARG A 216 5.56 7.05 7.07
C ARG A 216 4.12 6.60 7.27
N GLY A 217 3.12 7.41 6.90
CA GLY A 217 1.70 7.07 7.08
C GLY A 217 1.20 5.91 6.21
N THR A 218 1.96 5.51 5.19
CA THR A 218 1.48 4.71 4.06
C THR A 218 1.90 3.24 4.09
N THR A 219 2.94 2.86 4.85
CA THR A 219 3.54 1.50 4.82
C THR A 219 2.76 0.44 5.62
N ALA A 220 1.64 0.78 6.26
CA ALA A 220 0.90 -0.14 7.14
C ALA A 220 0.05 -1.17 6.39
N ALA A 221 -0.39 -0.88 5.15
CA ALA A 221 -1.34 -1.72 4.42
C ALA A 221 -0.74 -3.02 3.85
N ILE A 222 0.50 -2.97 3.32
CA ILE A 222 1.22 -4.17 2.84
C ILE A 222 1.47 -5.15 4.00
N ARG A 223 1.68 -4.62 5.21
CA ARG A 223 1.96 -5.41 6.41
C ARG A 223 0.82 -6.37 6.74
N VAL A 224 -0.43 -5.97 6.49
CA VAL A 224 -1.61 -6.83 6.72
C VAL A 224 -1.61 -8.02 5.75
N LEU A 225 -1.23 -7.82 4.49
CA LEU A 225 -1.12 -8.91 3.52
C LEU A 225 0.04 -9.87 3.86
N MET A 226 1.15 -9.34 4.41
CA MET A 226 2.28 -10.14 4.88
C MET A 226 1.93 -11.01 6.10
N THR A 227 1.07 -10.51 7.01
CA THR A 227 0.58 -11.31 8.15
C THR A 227 -0.35 -12.46 7.74
N LEU A 228 -0.78 -12.53 6.48
CA LEU A 228 -1.59 -13.65 5.98
C LEU A 228 -0.74 -14.90 5.65
N ARG A 229 0.58 -14.75 5.49
CA ARG A 229 1.48 -15.87 5.21
C ARG A 229 1.91 -16.54 6.52
N PRO A 230 1.61 -17.83 6.76
CA PRO A 230 2.13 -18.53 7.92
C PRO A 230 3.66 -18.69 7.82
N GLU A 231 4.34 -18.65 8.97
CA GLU A 231 5.80 -18.79 9.06
C GLU A 231 6.26 -20.24 8.91
N THR A 232 5.42 -21.18 9.33
CA THR A 232 5.65 -22.62 9.30
C THR A 232 4.58 -23.35 8.49
N ALA A 233 4.93 -24.54 8.01
CA ALA A 233 4.01 -25.46 7.36
C ALA A 233 4.24 -26.88 7.91
N ARG A 234 3.16 -27.64 8.09
CA ARG A 234 3.24 -29.05 8.47
C ARG A 234 3.31 -29.90 7.21
N VAL A 235 4.43 -30.59 7.01
CA VAL A 235 4.69 -31.43 5.85
C VAL A 235 4.82 -32.89 6.29
N ARG A 236 4.12 -33.79 5.60
CA ARG A 236 4.19 -35.24 5.76
C ARG A 236 5.30 -35.81 4.90
N ARG A 237 6.40 -36.23 5.52
CA ARG A 237 7.55 -36.90 4.85
C ARG A 237 7.77 -38.26 5.50
N ALA A 238 7.90 -39.32 4.69
CA ALA A 238 8.06 -40.70 5.18
C ALA A 238 6.99 -41.17 6.19
N GLY A 239 5.75 -40.65 6.08
CA GLY A 239 4.64 -41.02 6.97
C GLY A 239 4.55 -40.24 8.29
N GLU A 240 5.52 -39.38 8.58
CA GLU A 240 5.52 -38.51 9.76
C GLU A 240 5.21 -37.05 9.40
N ASP A 241 4.39 -36.41 10.23
CA ASP A 241 4.09 -34.99 10.11
C ASP A 241 5.17 -34.17 10.85
N ARG A 242 5.90 -33.34 10.09
CA ARG A 242 6.94 -32.45 10.63
C ARG A 242 6.63 -31.01 10.30
N GLU A 243 6.82 -30.14 11.29
CA GLU A 243 6.70 -28.71 11.10
C GLU A 243 8.03 -28.16 10.55
N VAL A 244 7.95 -27.49 9.41
CA VAL A 244 9.11 -26.91 8.71
C VAL A 244 8.85 -25.44 8.44
N PRO A 245 9.90 -24.60 8.36
CA PRO A 245 9.77 -23.25 7.83
C PRO A 245 9.11 -23.27 6.45
N ILE A 246 8.24 -22.29 6.16
CA ILE A 246 7.54 -22.24 4.87
C ILE A 246 8.49 -22.19 3.66
N ALA A 247 9.70 -21.66 3.85
CA ALA A 247 10.76 -21.61 2.85
C ALA A 247 11.30 -23.01 2.46
N ASP A 248 11.19 -23.99 3.36
CA ASP A 248 11.68 -25.36 3.16
C ASP A 248 10.63 -26.29 2.52
N VAL A 249 9.44 -25.76 2.24
CA VAL A 249 8.37 -26.48 1.53
C VAL A 249 8.71 -26.54 0.05
N ARG A 250 8.76 -27.75 -0.49
CA ARG A 250 9.12 -28.00 -1.89
C ARG A 250 7.87 -28.27 -2.72
N LEU A 251 8.00 -28.08 -4.03
CA LEU A 251 6.98 -28.52 -4.98
C LEU A 251 6.69 -30.01 -4.77
N HIS A 252 5.40 -30.38 -4.81
CA HIS A 252 4.90 -31.74 -4.56
C HIS A 252 5.02 -32.28 -3.13
N ASP A 253 5.49 -31.49 -2.17
CA ASP A 253 5.38 -31.85 -0.75
C ASP A 253 3.91 -32.07 -0.36
N ILE A 254 3.68 -33.02 0.55
CA ILE A 254 2.36 -33.29 1.12
C ILE A 254 2.21 -32.45 2.37
N VAL A 255 1.35 -31.44 2.32
CA VAL A 255 1.07 -30.51 3.40
C VAL A 255 -0.20 -30.93 4.12
N VAL A 256 -0.17 -30.94 5.46
CA VAL A 256 -1.31 -31.30 6.30
C VAL A 256 -1.85 -30.03 6.95
N VAL A 257 -3.08 -29.65 6.61
CA VAL A 257 -3.74 -28.43 7.09
C VAL A 257 -4.90 -28.82 7.99
N ARG A 258 -4.85 -28.42 9.27
CA ARG A 258 -5.90 -28.71 10.26
C ARG A 258 -7.05 -27.69 10.19
N PRO A 259 -8.20 -28.01 10.79
CA PRO A 259 -9.29 -27.05 10.93
C PRO A 259 -8.82 -25.74 11.56
N GLY A 260 -9.21 -24.60 10.98
CA GLY A 260 -8.80 -23.26 11.40
C GLY A 260 -7.37 -22.84 11.07
N GLU A 261 -6.52 -23.74 10.54
CA GLU A 261 -5.17 -23.38 10.08
C GLU A 261 -5.23 -22.66 8.72
N ARG A 262 -4.27 -21.76 8.47
CA ARG A 262 -4.08 -21.17 7.15
C ARG A 262 -3.42 -22.18 6.22
N ILE A 263 -3.89 -22.23 4.98
CA ILE A 263 -3.27 -23.01 3.94
C ILE A 263 -1.93 -22.33 3.58
N PRO A 264 -0.76 -22.99 3.75
CA PRO A 264 0.52 -22.31 3.61
C PRO A 264 0.95 -22.12 2.15
N VAL A 265 0.53 -23.01 1.24
CA VAL A 265 0.95 -23.02 -0.17
C VAL A 265 -0.23 -23.33 -1.09
N ASP A 266 -0.15 -22.89 -2.34
CA ASP A 266 -1.12 -23.26 -3.35
C ASP A 266 -0.96 -24.74 -3.70
N GLY A 267 -2.06 -25.47 -3.84
CA GLY A 267 -1.98 -26.90 -4.08
C GLY A 267 -3.28 -27.56 -4.51
N ILE A 268 -3.26 -28.89 -4.55
CA ILE A 268 -4.41 -29.74 -4.88
C ILE A 268 -4.72 -30.62 -3.69
N VAL A 269 -5.98 -30.68 -3.27
CA VAL A 269 -6.44 -31.57 -2.20
C VAL A 269 -6.31 -33.02 -2.67
N ILE A 270 -5.50 -33.82 -1.97
CA ILE A 270 -5.34 -35.25 -2.26
C ILE A 270 -6.21 -36.13 -1.36
N GLU A 271 -6.60 -35.64 -0.19
CA GLU A 271 -7.45 -36.31 0.79
C GLU A 271 -8.08 -35.28 1.74
N GLY A 272 -9.29 -35.55 2.21
CA GLY A 272 -10.06 -34.65 3.07
C GLY A 272 -11.14 -33.86 2.32
N GLU A 273 -12.07 -33.32 3.09
CA GLU A 273 -13.14 -32.42 2.64
C GLU A 273 -13.30 -31.32 3.70
N SER A 274 -13.32 -30.07 3.26
CA SER A 274 -13.51 -28.90 4.13
C SER A 274 -13.99 -27.71 3.31
N ASP A 275 -14.63 -26.76 3.96
CA ASP A 275 -14.81 -25.41 3.46
C ASP A 275 -13.50 -24.61 3.61
N CYS A 276 -13.26 -23.68 2.69
CA CYS A 276 -12.11 -22.77 2.71
C CYS A 276 -12.60 -21.33 2.59
N ASP A 277 -12.27 -20.49 3.58
CA ASP A 277 -12.53 -19.06 3.54
C ASP A 277 -11.45 -18.36 2.71
N GLU A 278 -11.86 -17.89 1.53
CA GLU A 278 -11.04 -17.15 0.57
C GLU A 278 -11.36 -15.64 0.55
N SER A 279 -12.19 -15.16 1.47
CA SER A 279 -12.73 -13.78 1.49
C SER A 279 -11.64 -12.71 1.47
N MET A 280 -10.51 -12.96 2.14
CA MET A 280 -9.36 -12.05 2.18
C MET A 280 -8.61 -11.93 0.84
N LEU A 281 -8.81 -12.87 -0.08
CA LEU A 281 -8.14 -12.93 -1.39
C LEU A 281 -9.08 -12.61 -2.55
N THR A 282 -10.29 -13.17 -2.55
CA THR A 282 -11.26 -13.05 -3.65
C THR A 282 -12.29 -11.95 -3.39
N GLY A 283 -12.48 -11.54 -2.13
CA GLY A 283 -13.56 -10.65 -1.71
C GLY A 283 -14.93 -11.34 -1.61
N GLU A 284 -15.02 -12.62 -1.96
CA GLU A 284 -16.23 -13.42 -1.80
C GLU A 284 -16.37 -13.83 -0.32
N SER A 285 -17.41 -13.34 0.35
CA SER A 285 -17.64 -13.58 1.79
C SER A 285 -18.03 -15.02 2.14
N LEU A 286 -18.22 -15.89 1.15
CA LEU A 286 -18.70 -17.25 1.32
C LEU A 286 -17.54 -18.25 1.25
N PRO A 287 -17.37 -19.10 2.28
CA PRO A 287 -16.43 -20.22 2.21
C PRO A 287 -16.76 -21.15 1.04
N VAL A 288 -15.72 -21.57 0.32
CA VAL A 288 -15.84 -22.45 -0.85
C VAL A 288 -15.56 -23.88 -0.40
N GLU A 289 -16.49 -24.80 -0.67
CA GLU A 289 -16.28 -26.22 -0.40
C GLU A 289 -15.15 -26.78 -1.28
N ARG A 290 -14.25 -27.56 -0.65
CA ARG A 290 -13.10 -28.21 -1.29
C ARG A 290 -13.14 -29.70 -1.04
N HIS A 291 -13.10 -30.44 -2.14
CA HIS A 291 -13.05 -31.89 -2.17
C HIS A 291 -11.74 -32.37 -2.77
N ARG A 292 -11.52 -33.68 -2.70
CA ARG A 292 -10.39 -34.34 -3.35
C ARG A 292 -10.34 -33.99 -4.85
N GLY A 293 -9.19 -33.48 -5.29
CA GLY A 293 -8.94 -33.04 -6.66
C GLY A 293 -9.08 -31.53 -6.87
N ASP A 294 -9.69 -30.82 -5.93
CA ASP A 294 -9.86 -29.37 -6.02
C ASP A 294 -8.57 -28.62 -5.70
N ARG A 295 -8.46 -27.41 -6.27
CA ARG A 295 -7.36 -26.49 -5.99
C ARG A 295 -7.65 -25.68 -4.74
N VAL A 296 -6.61 -25.45 -3.94
CA VAL A 296 -6.63 -24.57 -2.77
C VAL A 296 -5.57 -23.48 -2.90
N ILE A 297 -5.89 -22.32 -2.34
CA ILE A 297 -5.07 -21.11 -2.45
C ILE A 297 -4.33 -20.86 -1.14
N GLY A 298 -3.02 -20.59 -1.20
CA GLY A 298 -2.21 -20.21 -0.05
C GLY A 298 -2.69 -18.88 0.56
N GLY A 299 -2.84 -18.85 1.87
CA GLY A 299 -3.37 -17.74 2.65
C GLY A 299 -4.85 -17.86 3.02
N ALA A 300 -5.62 -18.72 2.35
CA ALA A 300 -6.99 -19.04 2.72
C ALA A 300 -7.04 -19.76 4.07
N ILE A 301 -8.15 -19.60 4.81
CA ILE A 301 -8.35 -20.25 6.11
C ILE A 301 -9.12 -21.54 5.87
N ASN A 302 -8.56 -22.65 6.33
CA ASN A 302 -9.26 -23.93 6.32
C ASN A 302 -10.36 -23.93 7.39
N GLY A 303 -11.55 -24.37 7.01
CA GLY A 303 -12.73 -24.44 7.87
C GLY A 303 -12.70 -25.62 8.83
N VAL A 304 -13.68 -26.51 8.72
CA VAL A 304 -13.96 -27.52 9.76
C VAL A 304 -13.24 -28.87 9.54
N GLY A 305 -12.78 -29.16 8.33
CA GLY A 305 -12.18 -30.45 7.94
C GLY A 305 -10.65 -30.49 7.97
N LEU A 306 -10.06 -31.70 8.03
CA LEU A 306 -8.63 -31.89 7.80
C LEU A 306 -8.38 -31.98 6.30
N LEU A 307 -7.48 -31.16 5.76
CA LEU A 307 -7.06 -31.21 4.36
C LEU A 307 -5.63 -31.71 4.24
N ILE A 308 -5.43 -32.69 3.37
CA ILE A 308 -4.11 -33.10 2.90
C ILE A 308 -3.94 -32.57 1.49
N VAL A 309 -2.96 -31.68 1.31
CA VAL A 309 -2.76 -30.88 0.11
C VAL A 309 -1.40 -31.21 -0.49
N ARG A 310 -1.36 -31.51 -1.79
CA ARG A 310 -0.09 -31.59 -2.53
C ARG A 310 0.30 -30.21 -3.02
N ALA A 311 1.48 -29.73 -2.64
CA ALA A 311 2.00 -28.43 -3.04
C ALA A 311 2.13 -28.35 -4.57
N GLY A 312 1.45 -27.36 -5.16
CA GLY A 312 1.43 -27.08 -6.60
C GLY A 312 2.17 -25.80 -6.98
N ALA A 313 2.23 -24.81 -6.10
CA ALA A 313 3.13 -23.67 -6.21
C ALA A 313 3.62 -23.24 -4.82
N VAL A 314 4.91 -22.92 -4.71
CA VAL A 314 5.57 -22.57 -3.43
C VAL A 314 6.28 -21.22 -3.56
N GLY A 315 6.50 -20.55 -2.43
CA GLY A 315 7.20 -19.27 -2.39
C GLY A 315 6.62 -18.23 -3.35
N ARG A 316 7.45 -17.82 -4.32
CA ARG A 316 7.18 -16.72 -5.28
C ARG A 316 6.09 -17.03 -6.31
N ASP A 317 5.76 -18.29 -6.50
CA ASP A 317 4.80 -18.73 -7.52
C ASP A 317 3.37 -18.88 -6.99
N THR A 318 3.18 -18.73 -5.67
CA THR A 318 1.87 -18.73 -5.03
C THR A 318 1.02 -17.53 -5.47
N THR A 319 -0.29 -17.70 -5.43
CA THR A 319 -1.27 -16.68 -5.82
C THR A 319 -1.16 -15.46 -4.91
N LEU A 320 -1.02 -15.66 -3.58
CA LEU A 320 -0.80 -14.57 -2.63
C LEU A 320 0.49 -13.79 -2.94
N ALA A 321 1.62 -14.47 -3.24
CA ALA A 321 2.86 -13.79 -3.61
C ALA A 321 2.74 -13.01 -4.92
N LYS A 322 1.96 -13.49 -5.89
CA LYS A 322 1.66 -12.76 -7.13
C LYS A 322 0.79 -11.53 -6.86
N ILE A 323 -0.25 -11.64 -6.02
CA ILE A 323 -1.09 -10.51 -5.62
C ILE A 323 -0.25 -9.44 -4.91
N ILE A 324 0.52 -9.85 -3.89
CA ILE A 324 1.44 -8.97 -3.17
C ILE A 324 2.36 -8.24 -4.17
N ARG A 325 2.95 -8.97 -5.12
CA ARG A 325 3.86 -8.39 -6.11
C ARG A 325 3.16 -7.40 -7.03
N VAL A 326 1.93 -7.66 -7.47
CA VAL A 326 1.16 -6.72 -8.29
C VAL A 326 0.84 -5.46 -7.49
N VAL A 327 0.49 -5.61 -6.21
CA VAL A 327 0.23 -4.48 -5.30
C VAL A 327 1.51 -3.67 -5.04
N GLU A 328 2.63 -4.32 -4.74
CA GLU A 328 3.93 -3.68 -4.54
C GLU A 328 4.43 -2.97 -5.80
N ALA A 329 4.25 -3.60 -6.97
CA ALA A 329 4.58 -3.00 -8.25
C ALA A 329 3.71 -1.76 -8.53
N ALA A 330 2.42 -1.80 -8.20
CA ALA A 330 1.53 -0.64 -8.31
C ALA A 330 1.89 0.49 -7.34
N GLN A 331 2.40 0.17 -6.15
CA GLN A 331 2.82 1.14 -5.13
C GLN A 331 4.24 1.71 -5.35
N SER A 332 5.02 1.14 -6.28
CA SER A 332 6.37 1.63 -6.62
C SER A 332 6.39 2.90 -7.48
N GLY A 333 5.23 3.53 -7.73
CA GLY A 333 5.13 4.77 -8.50
C GLY A 333 5.64 5.99 -7.73
N LYS A 334 6.41 6.86 -8.39
CA LYS A 334 6.81 8.17 -7.84
C LYS A 334 5.66 9.17 -7.97
N ALA A 335 5.35 9.91 -6.89
CA ALA A 335 4.41 11.05 -6.90
C ALA A 335 4.73 12.05 -8.03
N PRO A 336 3.75 12.46 -8.85
CA PRO A 336 3.95 13.43 -9.93
C PRO A 336 4.55 14.76 -9.44
N VAL A 337 4.12 15.28 -8.29
CA VAL A 337 4.64 16.56 -7.77
C VAL A 337 6.10 16.47 -7.30
N GLN A 338 6.52 15.31 -6.76
CA GLN A 338 7.91 15.11 -6.36
C GLN A 338 8.86 15.10 -7.58
N ARG A 339 8.42 14.51 -8.71
CA ARG A 339 9.20 14.56 -9.97
C ARG A 339 9.35 15.99 -10.49
N LEU A 340 8.34 16.83 -10.30
CA LEU A 340 8.38 18.23 -10.70
C LEU A 340 9.43 19.00 -9.89
N VAL A 341 9.46 18.82 -8.56
CA VAL A 341 10.45 19.47 -7.69
C VAL A 341 11.89 19.06 -8.03
N ASP A 342 12.12 17.78 -8.30
CA ASP A 342 13.44 17.27 -8.69
C ASP A 342 13.87 17.82 -10.07
N LYS A 343 12.94 17.91 -11.03
CA LYS A 343 13.19 18.49 -12.36
C LYS A 343 13.49 19.99 -12.29
N ILE A 344 12.76 20.73 -11.45
CA ILE A 344 13.02 22.14 -11.20
C ILE A 344 14.42 22.31 -10.59
N SER A 345 14.76 21.50 -9.57
CA SER A 345 16.06 21.57 -8.90
C SER A 345 17.23 21.31 -9.87
N ALA A 346 17.07 20.36 -10.80
CA ALA A 346 18.10 20.03 -11.78
C ALA A 346 18.43 21.17 -12.76
N ILE A 347 17.50 22.09 -13.00
CA ILE A 347 17.69 23.28 -13.87
C ILE A 347 18.08 24.50 -13.03
N PHE A 348 17.42 24.67 -11.89
CA PHE A 348 17.56 25.82 -11.00
C PHE A 348 18.95 25.88 -10.36
N VAL A 349 19.50 24.75 -9.89
CA VAL A 349 20.80 24.74 -9.21
C VAL A 349 21.94 25.16 -10.14
N PRO A 350 22.09 24.62 -11.37
CA PRO A 350 23.11 25.10 -12.31
C PRO A 350 22.96 26.58 -12.67
N MET A 351 21.73 27.06 -12.84
CA MET A 351 21.47 28.48 -13.12
C MET A 351 21.95 29.38 -11.97
N VAL A 352 21.64 29.02 -10.73
CA VAL A 352 22.07 29.76 -9.53
C VAL A 352 23.60 29.74 -9.40
N MET A 353 24.25 28.62 -9.65
CA MET A 353 25.72 28.55 -9.65
C MET A 353 26.32 29.46 -10.72
N GLY A 354 25.72 29.52 -11.92
CA GLY A 354 26.11 30.43 -12.98
C GLY A 354 25.95 31.90 -12.58
N LEU A 355 24.83 32.26 -11.94
CA LEU A 355 24.59 33.62 -11.45
C LEU A 355 25.54 34.00 -10.31
N ALA A 356 25.86 33.08 -9.40
CA ALA A 356 26.83 33.32 -8.33
C ALA A 356 28.25 33.55 -8.89
N ALA A 357 28.65 32.76 -9.88
CA ALA A 357 29.92 32.96 -10.59
C ALA A 357 29.94 34.30 -11.33
N LEU A 358 28.84 34.66 -12.01
CA LEU A 358 28.72 35.94 -12.71
C LEU A 358 28.81 37.13 -11.74
N ALA A 359 28.16 37.04 -10.57
CA ALA A 359 28.25 38.05 -9.53
C ALA A 359 29.68 38.21 -9.02
N ALA A 360 30.39 37.11 -8.77
CA ALA A 360 31.79 37.13 -8.36
C ALA A 360 32.69 37.81 -9.42
N VAL A 361 32.52 37.43 -10.69
CA VAL A 361 33.29 38.00 -11.81
C VAL A 361 32.97 39.48 -12.00
N GLY A 362 31.71 39.89 -11.87
CA GLY A 362 31.29 41.28 -11.98
C GLY A 362 31.95 42.17 -10.93
N TRP A 363 31.92 41.76 -9.65
CA TRP A 363 32.60 42.47 -8.57
C TRP A 363 34.12 42.48 -8.74
N TRP A 364 34.71 41.40 -9.23
CA TRP A 364 36.13 41.35 -9.54
C TRP A 364 36.51 42.33 -10.66
N ALA A 365 35.71 42.41 -11.73
CA ALA A 365 35.96 43.27 -12.88
C ALA A 365 35.92 44.77 -12.55
N ILE A 366 35.13 45.18 -11.56
CA ILE A 366 35.05 46.58 -11.10
C ILE A 366 36.01 46.91 -9.95
N GLY A 367 36.94 46.01 -9.61
CA GLY A 367 37.95 46.22 -8.57
C GLY A 367 37.42 46.06 -7.13
N GLY A 368 36.35 45.29 -6.94
CA GLY A 368 35.79 45.00 -5.63
C GLY A 368 36.77 44.27 -4.71
N THR A 369 36.62 44.46 -3.40
CA THR A 369 37.46 43.76 -2.42
C THR A 369 37.15 42.27 -2.41
N PRO A 370 38.09 41.40 -1.97
CA PRO A 370 37.81 39.97 -1.81
C PRO A 370 36.54 39.70 -0.99
N ASP A 371 36.28 40.51 0.04
CA ASP A 371 35.06 40.42 0.84
C ASP A 371 33.80 40.66 0.01
N GLN A 372 33.78 41.67 -0.85
CA GLN A 372 32.63 41.96 -1.71
C GLN A 372 32.40 40.87 -2.74
N ILE A 373 33.47 40.31 -3.31
CA ILE A 373 33.41 39.23 -4.30
C ILE A 373 32.80 37.97 -3.68
N PHE A 374 33.35 37.50 -2.56
CA PHE A 374 32.87 36.29 -1.89
C PHE A 374 31.51 36.50 -1.25
N ALA A 375 31.27 37.62 -0.56
CA ALA A 375 29.98 37.90 0.05
C ALA A 375 28.86 37.95 -0.99
N SER A 376 29.10 38.53 -2.17
CA SER A 376 28.08 38.59 -3.23
C SER A 376 27.78 37.20 -3.81
N ALA A 377 28.81 36.38 -4.06
CA ALA A 377 28.62 35.01 -4.53
C ALA A 377 27.90 34.14 -3.49
N ILE A 378 28.31 34.22 -2.22
CA ILE A 378 27.70 33.51 -1.10
C ILE A 378 26.25 33.97 -0.92
N ALA A 379 25.97 35.27 -1.00
CA ALA A 379 24.61 35.80 -0.90
C ALA A 379 23.70 35.21 -1.98
N VAL A 380 24.15 35.14 -3.24
CA VAL A 380 23.37 34.52 -4.32
C VAL A 380 23.12 33.04 -4.04
N LEU A 381 24.14 32.28 -3.62
CA LEU A 381 24.00 30.84 -3.32
C LEU A 381 23.06 30.58 -2.13
N VAL A 382 23.17 31.40 -1.07
CA VAL A 382 22.40 31.27 0.17
C VAL A 382 20.95 31.68 -0.03
N ILE A 383 20.69 32.85 -0.64
CA ILE A 383 19.34 33.36 -0.89
C ILE A 383 18.57 32.42 -1.82
N ALA A 384 19.27 31.79 -2.76
CA ALA A 384 18.67 30.85 -3.68
C ALA A 384 18.31 29.50 -3.05
N CYS A 385 18.63 29.21 -1.77
CA CYS A 385 18.22 27.93 -1.17
C CYS A 385 16.68 27.80 -1.23
N PRO A 386 16.12 26.81 -1.94
CA PRO A 386 14.69 26.58 -2.00
C PRO A 386 14.21 25.82 -0.75
N CYS A 387 14.71 26.22 0.42
CA CYS A 387 14.52 25.60 1.71
C CYS A 387 13.01 25.47 2.05
N ALA A 388 12.20 26.49 1.72
CA ALA A 388 10.74 26.47 1.92
C ALA A 388 10.00 25.60 0.89
N LEU A 389 10.50 25.49 -0.35
CA LEU A 389 9.87 24.69 -1.41
C LEU A 389 9.88 23.20 -1.05
N GLY A 390 10.98 22.71 -0.45
CA GLY A 390 11.09 21.34 0.03
C GLY A 390 10.15 20.99 1.19
N LEU A 391 9.60 22.00 1.87
CA LEU A 391 8.78 21.87 3.09
C LEU A 391 7.29 22.12 2.81
N ALA A 392 6.97 22.90 1.77
CA ALA A 392 5.61 23.24 1.37
C ALA A 392 4.75 22.01 1.08
N THR A 393 5.24 21.08 0.25
CA THR A 393 4.49 19.87 -0.12
C THR A 393 4.25 18.95 1.08
N PRO A 394 5.27 18.55 1.88
CA PRO A 394 5.02 17.70 3.04
C PRO A 394 4.08 18.32 4.08
N ALA A 395 4.19 19.63 4.33
CA ALA A 395 3.31 20.31 5.28
C ALA A 395 1.85 20.30 4.83
N ALA A 396 1.59 20.61 3.55
CA ALA A 396 0.25 20.56 2.97
C ALA A 396 -0.34 19.14 3.05
N LEU A 397 0.49 18.12 2.78
CA LEU A 397 0.07 16.72 2.83
C LEU A 397 -0.26 16.23 4.24
N VAL A 398 0.56 16.58 5.24
CA VAL A 398 0.27 16.23 6.65
C VAL A 398 -1.01 16.91 7.13
N ALA A 399 -1.22 18.18 6.78
CA ALA A 399 -2.45 18.89 7.09
C ALA A 399 -3.67 18.26 6.38
N GLY A 400 -3.55 17.96 5.08
CA GLY A 400 -4.61 17.37 4.27
C GLY A 400 -5.00 15.96 4.72
N THR A 401 -4.02 15.09 4.96
CA THR A 401 -4.26 13.73 5.48
C THR A 401 -4.84 13.76 6.90
N GLY A 402 -4.38 14.69 7.74
CA GLY A 402 -4.96 14.91 9.08
C GLY A 402 -6.42 15.39 9.01
N ALA A 403 -6.76 16.24 8.05
CA ALA A 403 -8.14 16.67 7.82
C ALA A 403 -9.02 15.53 7.31
N ALA A 404 -8.53 14.74 6.35
CA ALA A 404 -9.22 13.57 5.81
C ALA A 404 -9.51 12.52 6.90
N ALA A 405 -8.52 12.24 7.77
CA ALA A 405 -8.69 11.30 8.88
C ALA A 405 -9.78 11.73 9.87
N ARG A 406 -9.88 13.03 10.17
CA ARG A 406 -10.98 13.57 11.01
C ARG A 406 -12.35 13.42 10.35
N ALA A 407 -12.40 13.33 9.03
CA ALA A 407 -13.62 13.04 8.26
C ALA A 407 -13.85 11.53 8.02
N GLY A 408 -13.07 10.65 8.65
CA GLY A 408 -13.18 9.20 8.47
C GLY A 408 -12.60 8.67 7.16
N ILE A 409 -11.86 9.48 6.41
CA ILE A 409 -11.24 9.11 5.14
C ILE A 409 -9.79 8.73 5.40
N LEU A 410 -9.49 7.44 5.27
CA LEU A 410 -8.13 6.92 5.44
C LEU A 410 -7.39 6.90 4.09
N ILE A 411 -6.44 7.82 3.94
CA ILE A 411 -5.60 7.90 2.75
C ILE A 411 -4.35 7.05 2.98
N LYS A 412 -4.28 5.92 2.28
CA LYS A 412 -3.16 4.97 2.39
C LYS A 412 -1.92 5.39 1.63
N ASP A 413 -2.05 6.22 0.60
CA ASP A 413 -0.94 6.65 -0.26
C ASP A 413 -1.08 8.14 -0.59
N ILE A 414 0.01 8.90 -0.42
CA ILE A 414 0.05 10.34 -0.75
C ILE A 414 -0.28 10.56 -2.24
N ASP A 415 0.24 9.69 -3.10
CA ASP A 415 -0.05 9.70 -4.53
C ASP A 415 -1.53 9.53 -4.84
N ALA A 416 -2.26 8.78 -3.99
CA ALA A 416 -3.70 8.61 -4.17
C ALA A 416 -4.45 9.92 -3.92
N LEU A 417 -3.98 10.76 -2.99
CA LEU A 417 -4.57 12.07 -2.73
C LEU A 417 -4.35 13.03 -3.92
N GLU A 418 -3.15 13.04 -4.50
CA GLU A 418 -2.86 13.86 -5.68
C GLU A 418 -3.66 13.41 -6.91
N ARG A 419 -3.72 12.08 -7.15
CA ARG A 419 -4.52 11.53 -8.26
C ARG A 419 -6.01 11.76 -8.06
N ALA A 420 -6.50 11.71 -6.83
CA ALA A 420 -7.91 11.92 -6.53
C ALA A 420 -8.42 13.28 -7.04
N HIS A 421 -7.57 14.32 -7.00
CA HIS A 421 -7.89 15.65 -7.53
C HIS A 421 -8.10 15.67 -9.05
N HIS A 422 -7.46 14.75 -9.77
CA HIS A 422 -7.53 14.65 -11.23
C HIS A 422 -8.50 13.57 -11.72
N LEU A 423 -9.27 12.95 -10.82
CA LEU A 423 -10.27 11.98 -11.23
C LEU A 423 -11.35 12.66 -12.07
N THR A 424 -11.79 11.97 -13.11
CA THR A 424 -12.94 12.36 -13.94
C THR A 424 -14.04 11.33 -13.88
N THR A 425 -13.71 10.10 -13.48
CA THR A 425 -14.61 8.96 -13.44
C THR A 425 -14.35 8.14 -12.18
N ILE A 426 -15.42 7.76 -11.49
CA ILE A 426 -15.41 6.85 -10.35
C ILE A 426 -16.18 5.59 -10.74
N VAL A 427 -15.53 4.45 -10.58
CA VAL A 427 -16.15 3.15 -10.77
C VAL A 427 -16.46 2.57 -9.40
N PHE A 428 -17.73 2.32 -9.14
CA PHE A 428 -18.22 1.71 -7.91
C PHE A 428 -18.34 0.21 -8.08
N ASP A 429 -17.85 -0.54 -7.09
CA ASP A 429 -18.33 -1.89 -6.86
C ASP A 429 -19.76 -1.85 -6.31
N LYS A 430 -20.53 -2.91 -6.51
CA LYS A 430 -21.90 -3.02 -6.00
C LYS A 430 -21.88 -3.43 -4.53
N THR A 431 -21.40 -4.64 -4.26
CA THR A 431 -21.56 -5.32 -2.98
C THR A 431 -20.71 -4.65 -1.91
N GLY A 432 -21.32 -4.22 -0.81
CA GLY A 432 -20.61 -3.60 0.32
C GLY A 432 -20.17 -2.15 0.11
N THR A 433 -20.17 -1.66 -1.15
CA THR A 433 -19.86 -0.27 -1.50
C THR A 433 -21.13 0.57 -1.68
N LEU A 434 -21.96 0.28 -2.70
CA LEU A 434 -23.26 0.94 -2.87
C LEU A 434 -24.36 0.27 -2.04
N THR A 435 -24.19 -1.01 -1.76
CA THR A 435 -25.09 -1.79 -0.93
C THR A 435 -24.51 -2.06 0.45
N ILE A 436 -25.38 -2.50 1.37
CA ILE A 436 -24.97 -2.86 2.73
C ILE A 436 -24.03 -4.07 2.72
N GLY A 437 -24.13 -4.94 1.70
CA GLY A 437 -23.34 -6.16 1.58
C GLY A 437 -23.83 -7.27 2.50
N LYS A 438 -25.08 -7.15 2.98
CA LYS A 438 -25.75 -8.15 3.83
C LYS A 438 -27.14 -8.41 3.25
N PRO A 439 -27.45 -9.65 2.85
CA PRO A 439 -28.78 -9.97 2.36
C PRO A 439 -29.82 -9.72 3.45
N GLN A 440 -30.93 -9.07 3.08
CA GLN A 440 -32.05 -8.82 3.98
C GLN A 440 -33.36 -9.28 3.34
N VAL A 441 -34.28 -9.76 4.17
CA VAL A 441 -35.64 -10.10 3.72
C VAL A 441 -36.39 -8.80 3.44
N THR A 442 -36.63 -8.51 2.15
CA THR A 442 -37.38 -7.33 1.70
C THR A 442 -38.89 -7.57 1.74
N GLN A 443 -39.30 -8.81 1.49
CA GLN A 443 -40.70 -9.22 1.52
C GLN A 443 -40.81 -10.66 2.04
N ALA A 444 -41.84 -10.93 2.84
CA ALA A 444 -42.16 -12.26 3.33
C ALA A 444 -43.67 -12.50 3.16
N ASP A 445 -44.02 -13.48 2.35
CA ASP A 445 -45.40 -13.90 2.11
C ASP A 445 -45.64 -15.23 2.85
N PHE A 446 -46.63 -15.26 3.74
CA PHE A 446 -46.97 -16.45 4.54
C PHE A 446 -48.25 -17.12 4.02
N ALA A 447 -48.30 -18.44 4.07
CA ALA A 447 -49.49 -19.22 3.77
C ALA A 447 -50.55 -19.07 4.89
N THR A 448 -51.76 -19.62 4.68
CA THR A 448 -52.84 -19.61 5.66
C THR A 448 -52.41 -20.23 6.99
N GLY A 449 -52.39 -19.42 8.06
CA GLY A 449 -51.96 -19.80 9.41
C GLY A 449 -51.51 -18.57 10.21
N ASP A 450 -50.97 -18.79 11.41
CA ASP A 450 -50.34 -17.72 12.19
C ASP A 450 -48.91 -17.44 11.68
N PRO A 451 -48.64 -16.24 11.12
CA PRO A 451 -47.34 -15.91 10.54
C PRO A 451 -46.17 -16.02 11.52
N ASP A 452 -46.39 -15.68 12.79
CA ASP A 452 -45.32 -15.70 13.80
C ASP A 452 -44.94 -17.14 14.17
N THR A 453 -45.92 -18.04 14.24
CA THR A 453 -45.65 -19.47 14.43
C THR A 453 -44.92 -20.09 13.23
N ILE A 454 -45.32 -19.75 11.99
CA ILE A 454 -44.63 -20.22 10.78
C ILE A 454 -43.19 -19.69 10.75
N LEU A 455 -43.01 -18.40 11.02
CA LEU A 455 -41.70 -17.77 11.06
C LEU A 455 -40.82 -18.37 12.16
N SER A 456 -41.38 -18.70 13.33
CA SER A 456 -40.68 -19.40 14.42
C SER A 456 -40.11 -20.72 13.93
N ILE A 457 -40.94 -21.56 13.31
CA ILE A 457 -40.56 -22.90 12.85
C ILE A 457 -39.49 -22.80 11.76
N VAL A 458 -39.70 -21.93 10.76
CA VAL A 458 -38.82 -21.77 9.61
C VAL A 458 -37.47 -21.12 9.98
N ALA A 459 -37.47 -20.12 10.85
CA ALA A 459 -36.24 -19.51 11.31
C ALA A 459 -35.46 -20.44 12.26
N SER A 460 -36.17 -21.19 13.12
CA SER A 460 -35.55 -22.21 13.98
C SER A 460 -34.83 -23.25 13.14
N ALA A 461 -35.46 -23.79 12.09
CA ALA A 461 -34.85 -24.78 11.19
C ALA A 461 -33.55 -24.29 10.53
N GLN A 462 -33.41 -22.97 10.39
CA GLN A 462 -32.26 -22.32 9.79
C GLN A 462 -31.14 -22.01 10.80
N THR A 463 -31.37 -22.15 12.11
CA THR A 463 -30.38 -21.78 13.15
C THR A 463 -29.07 -22.56 13.05
N ALA A 464 -29.10 -23.78 12.50
CA ALA A 464 -27.92 -24.61 12.25
C ALA A 464 -27.23 -24.33 10.89
N SER A 465 -27.76 -23.39 10.10
CA SER A 465 -27.22 -23.03 8.79
C SER A 465 -26.42 -21.73 8.85
N GLU A 466 -25.18 -21.77 8.36
CA GLU A 466 -24.31 -20.60 8.26
C GLU A 466 -24.55 -19.80 6.97
N HIS A 467 -25.45 -20.27 6.09
CA HIS A 467 -25.71 -19.63 4.80
C HIS A 467 -26.26 -18.21 4.97
N PRO A 468 -25.77 -17.19 4.22
CA PRO A 468 -26.20 -15.79 4.37
C PRO A 468 -27.70 -15.56 4.21
N LEU A 469 -28.35 -16.27 3.29
CA LEU A 469 -29.82 -16.24 3.14
C LEU A 469 -30.54 -16.77 4.38
N ALA A 470 -29.99 -17.78 5.05
CA ALA A 470 -30.53 -18.32 6.29
C ALA A 470 -30.38 -17.31 7.44
N GLN A 471 -29.21 -16.66 7.51
CA GLN A 471 -28.97 -15.58 8.45
C GLN A 471 -29.89 -14.38 8.21
N ALA A 472 -30.23 -14.06 6.96
CA ALA A 472 -31.20 -13.02 6.62
C ALA A 472 -32.61 -13.34 7.18
N VAL A 473 -33.06 -14.59 7.05
CA VAL A 473 -34.37 -15.03 7.59
C VAL A 473 -34.36 -15.07 9.13
N ILE A 474 -33.26 -15.51 9.75
CA ILE A 474 -33.10 -15.47 11.21
C ILE A 474 -33.11 -14.03 11.73
N ALA A 475 -32.40 -13.12 11.07
CA ALA A 475 -32.39 -11.70 11.42
C ALA A 475 -33.80 -11.10 11.30
N PHE A 476 -34.54 -11.44 10.24
CA PHE A 476 -35.94 -11.03 10.08
C PHE A 476 -36.85 -11.60 11.18
N ALA A 477 -36.66 -12.85 11.61
CA ALA A 477 -37.41 -13.42 12.72
C ALA A 477 -37.10 -12.73 14.07
N ARG A 478 -35.85 -12.30 14.27
CA ARG A 478 -35.44 -11.54 15.47
C ARG A 478 -36.09 -10.16 15.52
N THR A 479 -36.21 -9.44 14.40
CA THR A 479 -36.88 -8.12 14.40
C THR A 479 -38.38 -8.23 14.70
N LYS A 480 -38.98 -9.40 14.47
CA LYS A 480 -40.36 -9.75 14.83
C LYS A 480 -40.50 -10.33 16.24
N ASN A 481 -39.43 -10.41 17.03
CA ASN A 481 -39.41 -10.95 18.40
C ASN A 481 -39.96 -12.38 18.53
N VAL A 482 -39.74 -13.22 17.52
CA VAL A 482 -40.22 -14.60 17.51
C VAL A 482 -39.30 -15.50 18.33
N LYS A 483 -39.87 -16.48 19.06
CA LYS A 483 -39.09 -17.45 19.85
C LYS A 483 -38.50 -18.53 18.95
N PHE A 484 -37.26 -18.92 19.23
CA PHE A 484 -36.58 -20.03 18.56
C PHE A 484 -36.79 -21.34 19.32
N SER A 485 -36.97 -22.43 18.58
CA SER A 485 -37.17 -23.79 19.09
C SER A 485 -35.97 -24.68 18.78
N THR A 486 -35.88 -25.83 19.45
CA THR A 486 -34.83 -26.82 19.22
C THR A 486 -34.98 -27.47 17.83
N VAL A 487 -33.84 -27.66 17.17
CA VAL A 487 -33.75 -28.28 15.84
C VAL A 487 -33.27 -29.72 15.99
N HIS A 488 -33.91 -30.62 15.25
CA HIS A 488 -33.52 -32.02 15.13
C HIS A 488 -33.32 -32.38 13.65
N ASP A 489 -32.50 -33.40 13.37
CA ASP A 489 -32.28 -33.97 12.03
C ASP A 489 -31.93 -32.94 10.92
N PHE A 490 -31.14 -31.92 11.25
CA PHE A 490 -30.70 -30.92 10.27
C PHE A 490 -29.82 -31.54 9.18
N LYS A 491 -30.12 -31.20 7.91
CA LYS A 491 -29.36 -31.60 6.73
C LYS A 491 -29.28 -30.42 5.76
N SER A 492 -28.06 -30.11 5.31
CA SER A 492 -27.84 -29.21 4.17
C SER A 492 -27.95 -29.99 2.86
N ILE A 493 -28.63 -29.43 1.87
CA ILE A 493 -28.82 -30.00 0.53
C ILE A 493 -28.17 -29.05 -0.46
N THR A 494 -26.96 -29.39 -0.89
CA THR A 494 -26.08 -28.55 -1.71
C THR A 494 -26.79 -28.02 -2.95
N GLY A 495 -26.71 -26.70 -3.16
CA GLY A 495 -27.33 -26.00 -4.29
C GLY A 495 -28.86 -25.93 -4.27
N GLN A 496 -29.51 -26.42 -3.21
CA GLN A 496 -30.97 -26.48 -3.13
C GLN A 496 -31.54 -25.85 -1.86
N GLY A 497 -30.94 -26.09 -0.69
CA GLY A 497 -31.42 -25.53 0.57
C GLY A 497 -31.12 -26.43 1.76
N ILE A 498 -32.05 -26.49 2.72
CA ILE A 498 -31.93 -27.27 3.96
C ILE A 498 -33.20 -28.08 4.24
N SER A 499 -33.04 -29.13 5.05
CA SER A 499 -34.12 -29.91 5.64
C SER A 499 -33.86 -30.09 7.13
N ALA A 500 -34.89 -29.94 7.97
CA ALA A 500 -34.78 -30.15 9.41
C ALA A 500 -36.13 -30.52 10.01
N ARG A 501 -36.14 -30.97 11.27
CA ARG A 501 -37.35 -31.19 12.06
C ARG A 501 -37.41 -30.23 13.23
N VAL A 502 -38.51 -29.47 13.33
CA VAL A 502 -38.72 -28.46 14.37
C VAL A 502 -40.14 -28.61 14.92
N LEU A 503 -40.28 -28.69 16.25
CA LEU A 503 -41.58 -28.91 16.92
C LEU A 503 -42.36 -30.12 16.37
N GLY A 504 -41.65 -31.17 15.93
CA GLY A 504 -42.26 -32.37 15.34
C GLY A 504 -42.69 -32.23 13.88
N HIS A 505 -42.52 -31.07 13.26
CA HIS A 505 -42.80 -30.84 11.84
C HIS A 505 -41.56 -30.98 10.97
N ASP A 506 -41.70 -31.62 9.81
CA ASP A 506 -40.67 -31.62 8.78
C ASP A 506 -40.67 -30.28 8.05
N VAL A 507 -39.51 -29.62 8.05
CA VAL A 507 -39.28 -28.29 7.48
C VAL A 507 -38.28 -28.38 6.33
N LEU A 508 -38.60 -27.73 5.22
CA LEU A 508 -37.75 -27.59 4.05
C LEU A 508 -37.61 -26.11 3.73
N VAL A 509 -36.39 -25.60 3.55
CA VAL A 509 -36.16 -24.20 3.17
C VAL A 509 -35.15 -24.15 2.02
N GLY A 510 -35.51 -23.58 0.88
CA GLY A 510 -34.64 -23.62 -0.30
C GLY A 510 -35.24 -23.02 -1.56
N ASN A 511 -34.62 -23.35 -2.70
CA ASN A 511 -35.02 -22.88 -4.02
C ASN A 511 -36.19 -23.71 -4.61
N GLU A 512 -36.62 -23.33 -5.80
CA GLU A 512 -37.70 -24.02 -6.51
C GLU A 512 -37.37 -25.49 -6.83
N ALA A 513 -36.10 -25.83 -7.12
CA ALA A 513 -35.70 -27.20 -7.38
C ALA A 513 -35.93 -28.11 -6.16
N LEU A 514 -35.63 -27.62 -4.95
CA LEU A 514 -35.91 -28.35 -3.71
C LEU A 514 -37.41 -28.63 -3.56
N MET A 515 -38.24 -27.61 -3.77
CA MET A 515 -39.70 -27.71 -3.58
C MET A 515 -40.31 -28.70 -4.58
N ARG A 516 -39.90 -28.63 -5.86
CA ARG A 516 -40.34 -29.57 -6.90
C ARG A 516 -39.87 -31.00 -6.62
N SER A 517 -38.65 -31.19 -6.13
CA SER A 517 -38.11 -32.53 -5.80
C SER A 517 -38.91 -33.24 -4.69
N ARG A 518 -39.58 -32.47 -3.83
CA ARG A 518 -40.42 -32.97 -2.73
C ARG A 518 -41.92 -32.85 -3.02
N ALA A 519 -42.30 -32.62 -4.28
CA ALA A 519 -43.67 -32.51 -4.74
C ALA A 519 -44.51 -31.45 -4.00
N ILE A 520 -43.89 -30.35 -3.56
CA ILE A 520 -44.58 -29.23 -2.92
C ILE A 520 -45.18 -28.32 -3.99
N ALA A 521 -46.48 -28.05 -3.88
CA ALA A 521 -47.17 -27.16 -4.80
C ALA A 521 -46.71 -25.69 -4.61
N LEU A 522 -46.29 -25.05 -5.70
CA LEU A 522 -45.92 -23.64 -5.73
C LEU A 522 -47.03 -22.82 -6.42
N PRO A 523 -47.34 -21.60 -5.95
CA PRO A 523 -48.33 -20.74 -6.58
C PRO A 523 -47.88 -20.30 -7.99
N ALA A 524 -48.86 -19.97 -8.85
CA ALA A 524 -48.60 -19.44 -10.19
C ALA A 524 -47.70 -18.19 -10.10
N GLN A 525 -46.56 -18.25 -10.79
CA GLN A 525 -45.43 -17.38 -10.54
C GLN A 525 -45.71 -15.95 -11.02
N ALA A 526 -45.57 -14.96 -10.12
CA ALA A 526 -45.14 -13.64 -10.56
C ALA A 526 -43.68 -13.76 -11.03
N PRO A 527 -43.31 -13.19 -12.19
CA PRO A 527 -41.93 -13.21 -12.66
C PRO A 527 -40.99 -12.75 -11.55
N PRO A 528 -39.81 -13.37 -11.40
CA PRO A 528 -38.86 -12.96 -10.39
C PRO A 528 -38.58 -11.47 -10.53
N VAL A 529 -38.63 -10.73 -9.42
CA VAL A 529 -38.18 -9.35 -9.40
C VAL A 529 -36.66 -9.41 -9.52
N ASP A 530 -36.13 -8.87 -10.61
CA ASP A 530 -34.72 -9.00 -10.95
C ASP A 530 -33.78 -8.50 -9.83
N GLY A 531 -32.78 -9.32 -9.50
CA GLY A 531 -31.83 -9.02 -8.43
C GLY A 531 -32.37 -9.21 -7.02
N THR A 532 -33.39 -10.05 -6.88
CA THR A 532 -33.84 -10.61 -5.61
C THR A 532 -33.70 -12.14 -5.64
N THR A 533 -33.35 -12.72 -4.49
CA THR A 533 -33.31 -14.17 -4.30
C THR A 533 -34.58 -14.61 -3.61
N ARG A 534 -35.34 -15.51 -4.24
CA ARG A 534 -36.56 -16.06 -3.67
C ARG A 534 -36.25 -17.37 -2.95
N VAL A 535 -36.59 -17.45 -1.68
CA VAL A 535 -36.43 -18.62 -0.82
C VAL A 535 -37.80 -19.11 -0.40
N TYR A 536 -38.10 -20.37 -0.67
CA TYR A 536 -39.35 -21.01 -0.29
C TYR A 536 -39.15 -21.79 1.00
N ALA A 537 -40.16 -21.79 1.86
CA ALA A 537 -40.19 -22.58 3.08
C ALA A 537 -41.47 -23.42 3.12
N ALA A 538 -41.33 -24.70 3.37
CA ALA A 538 -42.42 -25.65 3.51
C ALA A 538 -42.39 -26.32 4.88
N VAL A 539 -43.57 -26.52 5.45
CA VAL A 539 -43.77 -27.11 6.78
C VAL A 539 -44.83 -28.20 6.64
N GLY A 540 -44.51 -29.42 7.09
CA GLY A 540 -45.45 -30.54 7.05
C GLY A 540 -45.88 -30.95 5.63
N GLY A 541 -45.03 -30.72 4.62
CA GLY A 541 -45.29 -31.08 3.23
C GLY A 541 -46.09 -30.05 2.41
N ALA A 542 -46.42 -28.89 2.99
CA ALA A 542 -47.09 -27.80 2.29
C ALA A 542 -46.23 -26.52 2.31
N LEU A 543 -46.36 -25.69 1.26
CA LEU A 543 -45.69 -24.39 1.21
C LEU A 543 -46.25 -23.49 2.33
N ALA A 544 -45.36 -23.00 3.20
CA ALA A 544 -45.72 -22.25 4.39
C ALA A 544 -45.30 -20.77 4.30
N ALA A 545 -44.17 -20.47 3.67
CA ALA A 545 -43.73 -19.09 3.45
C ALA A 545 -42.86 -18.94 2.20
N THR A 546 -42.83 -17.73 1.65
CA THR A 546 -41.91 -17.30 0.59
C THR A 546 -41.21 -16.03 1.04
N PHE A 547 -39.87 -16.03 1.02
CA PHE A 547 -39.05 -14.88 1.35
C PHE A 547 -38.39 -14.34 0.10
N ILE A 548 -38.49 -13.04 -0.11
CA ILE A 548 -37.74 -12.31 -1.11
C ILE A 548 -36.58 -11.63 -0.37
N ILE A 549 -35.37 -11.98 -0.75
CA ILE A 549 -34.15 -11.53 -0.12
C ILE A 549 -33.36 -10.71 -1.13
N ALA A 550 -32.95 -9.50 -0.75
CA ALA A 550 -32.12 -8.64 -1.60
C ALA A 550 -31.03 -7.96 -0.77
N ASP A 551 -30.01 -7.49 -1.45
CA ASP A 551 -29.03 -6.57 -0.87
C ASP A 551 -29.53 -5.14 -1.08
N GLU A 552 -29.76 -4.42 0.01
CA GLU A 552 -30.29 -3.05 -0.02
C GLU A 552 -29.19 -2.03 -0.29
N VAL A 553 -29.57 -0.96 -1.00
CA VAL A 553 -28.69 0.20 -1.23
C VAL A 553 -28.52 0.96 0.08
N ARG A 554 -27.29 1.41 0.36
CA ARG A 554 -27.04 2.22 1.55
C ARG A 554 -27.81 3.54 1.47
N PRO A 555 -28.38 4.03 2.58
CA PRO A 555 -29.13 5.29 2.60
C PRO A 555 -28.34 6.48 2.03
N GLU A 556 -27.04 6.52 2.26
CA GLU A 556 -26.11 7.56 1.82
C GLU A 556 -25.66 7.46 0.36
N SER A 557 -25.87 6.32 -0.31
CA SER A 557 -25.30 6.10 -1.65
C SER A 557 -25.86 7.07 -2.68
N ARG A 558 -27.18 7.34 -2.62
CA ARG A 558 -27.85 8.23 -3.57
C ARG A 558 -27.36 9.67 -3.46
N SER A 559 -27.22 10.17 -2.24
CA SER A 559 -26.70 11.52 -2.01
C SER A 559 -25.22 11.63 -2.35
N ALA A 560 -24.43 10.58 -2.09
CA ALA A 560 -23.01 10.53 -2.46
C ALA A 560 -22.81 10.57 -3.99
N VAL A 561 -23.54 9.74 -4.75
CA VAL A 561 -23.47 9.72 -6.22
C VAL A 561 -23.92 11.07 -6.81
N ALA A 562 -24.98 11.67 -6.26
CA ALA A 562 -25.43 13.00 -6.67
C ALA A 562 -24.38 14.09 -6.41
N ALA A 563 -23.70 14.06 -5.26
CA ALA A 563 -22.63 15.01 -4.92
C ALA A 563 -21.43 14.87 -5.87
N LEU A 564 -21.07 13.64 -6.26
CA LEU A 564 -20.01 13.38 -7.22
C LEU A 564 -20.38 13.88 -8.62
N ALA A 565 -21.63 13.67 -9.05
CA ALA A 565 -22.13 14.21 -10.31
C ALA A 565 -22.08 15.76 -10.31
N ALA A 566 -22.45 16.40 -9.20
CA ALA A 566 -22.37 17.86 -9.04
C ALA A 566 -20.91 18.37 -9.08
N ALA A 567 -19.95 17.56 -8.65
CA ALA A 567 -18.52 17.84 -8.78
C ALA A 567 -17.95 17.58 -10.19
N GLY A 568 -18.78 17.16 -11.15
CA GLY A 568 -18.38 16.88 -12.54
C GLY A 568 -17.74 15.50 -12.74
N LEU A 569 -17.88 14.59 -11.77
CA LEU A 569 -17.34 13.23 -11.84
C LEU A 569 -18.38 12.28 -12.43
N ARG A 570 -17.97 11.44 -13.38
CA ARG A 570 -18.82 10.38 -13.95
C ARG A 570 -18.80 9.15 -13.04
N SER A 571 -19.97 8.70 -12.58
CA SER A 571 -20.11 7.47 -11.81
C SER A 571 -20.46 6.28 -12.71
N ILE A 572 -19.80 5.14 -12.51
CA ILE A 572 -20.06 3.88 -13.24
C ILE A 572 -20.21 2.76 -12.22
N LEU A 573 -21.21 1.89 -12.36
CA LEU A 573 -21.34 0.67 -11.57
C LEU A 573 -20.68 -0.50 -12.32
N LEU A 574 -19.76 -1.20 -11.65
CA LEU A 574 -19.16 -2.44 -12.12
C LEU A 574 -19.53 -3.56 -11.15
N SER A 575 -20.08 -4.66 -11.65
CA SER A 575 -20.50 -5.79 -10.81
C SER A 575 -20.40 -7.10 -11.58
N GLY A 576 -20.04 -8.18 -10.88
CA GLY A 576 -20.10 -9.56 -11.40
C GLY A 576 -21.50 -10.20 -11.31
N ASP A 577 -22.47 -9.50 -10.70
CA ASP A 577 -23.84 -9.96 -10.60
C ASP A 577 -24.56 -10.02 -11.96
N HIS A 578 -25.69 -10.72 -11.96
CA HIS A 578 -26.58 -10.74 -13.11
C HIS A 578 -26.94 -9.31 -13.58
N PRO A 579 -26.93 -9.01 -14.91
CA PRO A 579 -27.10 -7.65 -15.44
C PRO A 579 -28.34 -6.91 -14.93
N ALA A 580 -29.44 -7.64 -14.72
CA ALA A 580 -30.69 -7.06 -14.24
C ALA A 580 -30.59 -6.59 -12.76
N THR A 581 -29.82 -7.29 -11.93
CA THR A 581 -29.50 -6.86 -10.55
C THR A 581 -28.69 -5.57 -10.56
N ALA A 582 -27.66 -5.50 -11.41
CA ALA A 582 -26.81 -4.32 -11.55
C ALA A 582 -27.62 -3.11 -12.08
N ALA A 583 -28.52 -3.32 -13.05
CA ALA A 583 -29.38 -2.27 -13.58
C ALA A 583 -30.35 -1.72 -12.53
N ARG A 584 -30.95 -2.59 -11.69
CA ARG A 584 -31.83 -2.17 -10.60
C ARG A 584 -31.09 -1.31 -9.58
N ILE A 585 -29.92 -1.78 -9.11
CA ILE A 585 -29.11 -1.01 -8.15
C ILE A 585 -28.68 0.29 -8.80
N GLY A 586 -28.11 0.26 -10.00
CA GLY A 586 -27.67 1.45 -10.73
C GLY A 586 -28.78 2.47 -11.00
N GLY A 587 -30.03 2.05 -11.20
CA GLY A 587 -31.17 2.95 -11.34
C GLY A 587 -31.69 3.52 -10.02
N SER A 588 -31.35 2.90 -8.89
CA SER A 588 -31.79 3.33 -7.55
C SER A 588 -30.83 4.29 -6.83
N VAL A 589 -29.59 4.43 -7.33
CA VAL A 589 -28.55 5.29 -6.75
C VAL A 589 -28.38 6.58 -7.54
#